data_AF-A0A5C6CZF6-F1
#
_entry.id   AF-A0A5C6CZF6-F1
#
_cell.length_a   1.000
_cell.length_b   1.000
_cell.length_c   1.000
_cell.angle_alpha   90.00
_cell.angle_beta   90.00
_cell.angle_gamma   90.00
#
_symmetry.space_group_name_H-M   'P 1'
#
loop_
_entity.id
_entity.type
_entity.pdbx_description
1 polymer ?
#
loop_
_entity_poly.entity_id
_entity_poly.type
_entity_poly.pdbx_seq_one_letter_code
_entity_poly.pdbx_strand_id
1 'polypeptide(L)'
;MEYNVSIRNVYESDLSIFYQQQLDEEATHMAAIPARNYQAFMSHWEKGMGEETTNLQTIVFNGDVAGNIVSWEQSDECNVGYWLGKEYWGKGIASAAL
;
A
#
# COMPACT_ATOMS: atom_id res chain seq x y z
N MET A 1 25.07 5.71 0.82
CA MET A 1 24.38 4.67 0.04
C MET A 1 23.12 5.34 -0.49
N GLU A 2 22.94 5.38 -1.80
CA GLU A 2 21.70 5.90 -2.38
C GLU A 2 20.59 4.89 -2.10
N TYR A 3 19.53 5.36 -1.45
CA TYR A 3 18.31 4.59 -1.27
C TYR A 3 17.44 4.80 -2.51
N ASN A 4 17.01 3.73 -3.16
CA ASN A 4 16.14 3.81 -4.33
C ASN A 4 14.70 3.52 -3.94
N VAL A 5 13.82 4.49 -4.18
CA VAL A 5 12.36 4.35 -4.07
C VAL A 5 11.81 4.41 -5.49
N SER A 6 10.92 3.47 -5.82
CA SER A 6 10.17 3.47 -7.08
C SER A 6 8.75 2.99 -6.84
N ILE A 7 7.86 3.35 -7.75
CA ILE A 7 6.46 2.92 -7.77
C ILE A 7 6.19 2.15 -9.06
N ARG A 8 5.40 1.08 -8.97
CA ARG A 8 4.99 0.26 -10.12
C ARG A 8 3.57 -0.25 -9.93
N ASN A 9 2.96 -0.76 -11.01
CA ASN A 9 1.67 -1.45 -10.91
C ASN A 9 1.76 -2.60 -9.90
N VAL A 10 0.66 -2.80 -9.18
CA VAL A 10 0.50 -3.91 -8.26
C VAL A 10 0.49 -5.22 -9.03
N TYR A 11 1.24 -6.19 -8.53
CA TYR A 11 1.18 -7.58 -8.98
C TYR A 11 0.48 -8.42 -7.91
N GLU A 12 -0.23 -9.47 -8.31
CA GLU A 12 -0.93 -10.36 -7.37
C GLU A 12 0.01 -10.94 -6.31
N SER A 13 1.29 -11.17 -6.66
CA SER A 13 2.32 -11.61 -5.72
C SER A 13 2.54 -10.65 -4.55
N ASP A 14 2.35 -9.35 -4.75
CA ASP A 14 2.53 -8.31 -3.73
C ASP A 14 1.43 -8.39 -2.65
N LEU A 15 0.25 -8.90 -3.00
CA LEU A 15 -0.90 -9.00 -2.09
C LEU A 15 -0.61 -9.85 -0.86
N SER A 16 0.22 -10.89 -1.02
CA SER A 16 0.67 -11.70 0.11
C SER A 16 1.47 -10.89 1.13
N ILE A 17 2.28 -9.94 0.66
CA ILE A 17 3.11 -9.05 1.49
C ILE A 17 2.22 -8.01 2.15
N PHE A 18 1.34 -7.35 1.39
CA PHE A 18 0.38 -6.38 1.92
C PHE A 18 -0.54 -7.01 2.97
N TYR A 19 -0.95 -8.26 2.76
CA TYR A 19 -1.72 -9.01 3.74
C TYR A 19 -0.95 -9.16 5.07
N GLN A 20 0.34 -9.53 5.03
CA GLN A 20 1.14 -9.61 6.25
C GLN A 20 1.31 -8.24 6.91
N GLN A 21 1.53 -7.18 6.13
CA GLN A 21 1.72 -5.83 6.66
C GLN A 21 0.48 -5.29 7.39
N GLN A 22 -0.74 -5.58 6.92
CA GLN A 22 -1.96 -5.17 7.63
C GLN A 22 -2.24 -5.97 8.91
N LEU A 23 -1.51 -7.06 9.18
CA LEU A 23 -1.66 -7.80 10.44
C LEU A 23 -0.88 -7.15 11.60
N ASP A 24 -0.03 -6.17 11.32
CA ASP A 24 0.65 -5.42 12.37
C ASP A 24 -0.36 -4.51 13.11
N GLU A 25 -0.53 -4.76 14.41
CA GLU A 25 -1.49 -4.04 15.27
C GLU A 25 -1.16 -2.55 15.39
N GLU A 26 0.12 -2.17 15.35
CA GLU A 26 0.52 -0.77 15.43
C GLU A 26 0.22 -0.04 14.12
N ALA A 27 0.47 -0.69 12.99
CA ALA A 27 0.15 -0.15 11.67
C ALA A 27 -1.37 0.06 11.50
N THR A 28 -2.19 -0.91 11.91
CA THR A 28 -3.65 -0.79 11.85
C THR A 28 -4.21 0.28 12.79
N HIS A 29 -3.64 0.42 13.99
CA HIS A 29 -4.00 1.49 14.91
C HIS A 29 -3.65 2.87 14.34
N MET A 30 -2.44 3.03 13.80
CA MET A 30 -1.98 4.30 13.23
C MET A 30 -2.79 4.71 12.00
N ALA A 31 -3.11 3.77 11.11
CA ALA A 31 -3.91 4.02 9.92
C ALA A 31 -5.41 4.18 10.22
N ALA A 32 -5.86 3.83 11.43
CA ALA A 32 -7.29 3.69 11.78
C ALA A 32 -8.06 2.76 10.83
N ILE A 33 -7.37 1.74 10.29
CA ILE A 33 -7.94 0.73 9.38
C ILE A 33 -7.76 -0.64 10.03
N PRO A 34 -8.86 -1.34 10.39
CA PRO A 34 -8.76 -2.65 11.01
C PRO A 34 -8.25 -3.71 10.03
N ALA A 35 -7.48 -4.66 10.55
CA ALA A 35 -7.04 -5.81 9.77
C ALA A 35 -8.23 -6.61 9.23
N ARG A 36 -8.15 -7.00 7.97
CA ARG A 36 -9.10 -7.91 7.33
C ARG A 36 -8.58 -9.33 7.42
N ASN A 37 -9.48 -10.31 7.57
CA ASN A 37 -9.13 -11.70 7.31
C ASN A 37 -8.73 -11.89 5.83
N TYR A 38 -8.04 -12.99 5.53
CA TYR A 38 -7.49 -13.24 4.20
C TYR A 38 -8.53 -13.14 3.08
N GLN A 39 -9.71 -13.74 3.24
CA GLN A 39 -10.74 -13.71 2.21
C GLN A 39 -11.26 -12.29 1.94
N ALA A 40 -11.59 -11.54 3.00
CA ALA A 40 -12.06 -10.17 2.88
C ALA A 40 -10.98 -9.23 2.33
N PHE A 41 -9.72 -9.49 2.64
CA PHE A 41 -8.58 -8.78 2.07
C PHE A 41 -8.46 -9.02 0.57
N MET A 42 -8.45 -10.28 0.13
CA MET A 42 -8.31 -10.61 -1.28
C MET A 42 -9.47 -10.04 -2.11
N SER A 43 -10.71 -10.20 -1.67
CA SER A 43 -11.86 -9.64 -2.39
C SER A 43 -11.83 -8.10 -2.46
N HIS A 44 -11.29 -7.42 -1.45
CA HIS A 44 -11.11 -5.97 -1.49
C HIS A 44 -10.09 -5.55 -2.54
N TRP A 45 -8.95 -6.24 -2.61
CA TRP A 45 -7.90 -5.96 -3.58
C TRP A 45 -8.28 -6.33 -5.02
N GLU A 46 -8.91 -7.49 -5.23
CA GLU A 46 -9.42 -7.90 -6.54
C GLU A 46 -10.39 -6.86 -7.11
N LYS A 47 -11.31 -6.35 -6.25
CA LYS A 47 -12.22 -5.28 -6.65
C LYS A 47 -11.46 -4.01 -7.02
N GLY A 48 -10.56 -3.54 -6.16
CA GLY A 48 -9.82 -2.31 -6.40
C GLY A 48 -8.91 -2.36 -7.63
N MET A 49 -8.25 -3.49 -7.87
CA MET A 49 -7.40 -3.68 -9.06
C MET A 49 -8.19 -3.72 -10.37
N GLY A 50 -9.50 -3.99 -10.31
CA GLY A 50 -10.41 -3.93 -11.45
C GLY A 50 -11.12 -2.58 -11.64
N GLU A 51 -10.99 -1.62 -10.72
CA GLU A 51 -11.62 -0.30 -10.81
C GLU A 51 -10.72 0.69 -11.55
N GLU A 52 -11.15 1.17 -12.71
CA GLU A 52 -10.38 2.14 -13.53
C GLU A 52 -10.18 3.50 -12.85
N THR A 53 -11.06 3.84 -11.89
CA THR A 53 -11.05 5.12 -11.17
C THR A 53 -10.07 5.13 -9.98
N THR A 54 -9.51 3.97 -9.63
CA THR A 54 -8.61 3.82 -8.48
C THR A 54 -7.23 3.42 -8.99
N ASN A 55 -6.22 4.24 -8.74
CA ASN A 55 -4.85 3.91 -9.11
C ASN A 55 -4.16 3.24 -7.92
N LEU A 56 -3.89 1.94 -8.03
CA LEU A 56 -3.19 1.15 -7.02
C LEU A 56 -1.75 0.87 -7.48
N GLN A 57 -0.78 1.21 -6.65
CA GLN A 57 0.64 1.00 -6.95
C GLN A 57 1.39 0.38 -5.76
N THR A 58 2.42 -0.39 -6.09
CA THR A 58 3.37 -0.95 -5.14
C THR A 58 4.54 0.00 -4.96
N ILE A 59 4.86 0.34 -3.71
CA ILE A 59 6.07 1.06 -3.35
C ILE A 59 7.20 0.05 -3.19
N VAL A 60 8.28 0.24 -3.95
CA VAL A 60 9.48 -0.60 -3.93
C VAL A 60 10.64 0.19 -3.34
N PHE A 61 11.29 -0.38 -2.33
CA PHE A 61 12.47 0.18 -1.68
C PHE A 61 13.66 -0.77 -1.86
N ASN A 62 14.70 -0.31 -2.55
CA ASN A 62 15.91 -1.11 -2.84
C ASN A 62 15.62 -2.49 -3.48
N GLY A 63 14.54 -2.58 -4.27
CA GLY A 63 14.12 -3.82 -4.94
C GLY A 63 13.07 -4.63 -4.17
N ASP A 64 12.85 -4.32 -2.89
CA ASP A 64 11.88 -5.02 -2.05
C ASP A 64 10.54 -4.29 -2.00
N VAL A 65 9.44 -5.04 -1.89
CA VAL A 65 8.10 -4.47 -1.69
C VAL A 65 8.02 -3.85 -0.30
N ALA A 66 7.96 -2.52 -0.25
CA ALA A 66 7.87 -1.76 0.98
C ALA A 66 6.42 -1.57 1.43
N GLY A 67 5.48 -1.54 0.49
CA GLY A 67 4.06 -1.39 0.75
C GLY A 67 3.30 -0.92 -0.49
N ASN A 68 2.21 -0.19 -0.29
CA ASN A 68 1.35 0.29 -1.37
C ASN A 68 0.99 1.76 -1.22
N ILE A 69 0.64 2.37 -2.35
CA ILE A 69 0.06 3.70 -2.46
C ILE A 69 -1.17 3.60 -3.36
N VAL A 70 -2.21 4.33 -2.99
CA VAL A 70 -3.48 4.38 -3.71
C VAL A 70 -3.90 5.83 -3.89
N SER A 71 -4.36 6.17 -5.09
CA SER A 71 -5.03 7.45 -5.34
C SER A 71 -6.42 7.22 -5.93
N TRP A 72 -7.39 8.01 -5.48
CA TRP A 72 -8.77 7.96 -5.95
C TRP A 72 -9.39 9.36 -5.94
N GLU A 73 -10.37 9.57 -6.80
CA GLU A 73 -11.16 10.80 -6.81
C GLU A 73 -12.36 10.66 -5.86
N GLN A 74 -12.58 11.66 -5.01
CA GLN A 74 -13.75 11.76 -4.16
C GLN A 74 -14.12 13.23 -3.98
N SER A 75 -15.38 13.58 -4.26
CA SER A 75 -15.89 14.96 -4.11
C SER A 75 -15.07 16.02 -4.86
N ASP A 76 -14.67 15.72 -6.09
CA ASP A 76 -13.79 16.56 -6.93
C ASP A 76 -12.38 16.79 -6.36
N GLU A 77 -11.97 16.02 -5.34
CA GLU A 77 -10.63 16.04 -4.76
C GLU A 77 -9.87 14.74 -5.03
N CYS A 78 -8.58 14.86 -5.40
CA CYS A 78 -7.67 13.74 -5.50
C CYS A 78 -7.18 13.36 -4.09
N ASN A 79 -7.56 12.17 -3.65
CA ASN A 79 -7.17 11.63 -2.37
C ASN A 79 -6.03 10.63 -2.57
N VAL A 80 -5.09 10.59 -1.61
CA VAL A 80 -3.98 9.65 -1.61
C VAL A 80 -3.88 8.97 -0.26
N GLY A 81 -3.75 7.65 -0.28
CA GLY A 81 -3.50 6.81 0.88
C GLY A 81 -2.26 5.96 0.63
N TYR A 82 -1.52 5.63 1.68
CA TYR A 82 -0.39 4.72 1.58
C TYR A 82 -0.31 3.83 2.81
N TRP A 83 0.33 2.68 2.63
CA TRP A 83 0.68 1.75 3.69
C TRP A 83 2.11 1.28 3.49
N LEU A 84 2.89 1.24 4.56
CA LEU A 84 4.24 0.66 4.56
C LEU A 84 4.33 -0.42 5.63
N GLY A 85 5.05 -1.50 5.33
CA GLY A 85 5.49 -2.44 6.36
C GLY A 85 6.26 -1.69 7.45
N LYS A 86 6.05 -2.09 8.71
CA LYS A 86 6.62 -1.43 9.88
C LYS A 86 8.14 -1.36 9.84
N GLU A 87 8.77 -2.37 9.26
CA GLU A 87 10.22 -2.44 9.03
C GLU A 87 10.76 -1.33 8.11
N TYR A 88 9.89 -0.67 7.35
CA TYR A 88 10.22 0.44 6.44
C TYR A 88 9.95 1.83 7.03
N TRP A 89 9.39 1.91 8.24
CA TRP A 89 9.07 3.19 8.88
C TRP A 89 10.33 3.98 9.24
N GLY A 90 10.21 5.31 9.28
CA GLY A 90 11.32 6.22 9.62
C GLY A 90 12.42 6.35 8.56
N LYS A 91 12.23 5.78 7.36
CA LYS A 91 13.22 5.81 6.26
C LYS A 91 12.92 6.85 5.17
N GLY A 92 11.87 7.65 5.32
CA GLY A 92 11.46 8.66 4.32
C GLY A 92 10.83 8.09 3.04
N ILE A 93 10.48 6.79 3.01
CA ILE A 93 9.99 6.09 1.81
C ILE A 93 8.67 6.66 1.31
N ALA A 94 7.68 6.86 2.19
CA ALA A 94 6.37 7.39 1.80
C ALA A 94 6.50 8.78 1.15
N SER A 95 7.31 9.66 1.73
CA SER A 95 7.55 11.01 1.18
C SER A 95 8.26 11.00 -0.17
N ALA A 96 9.07 9.98 -0.45
CA ALA A 96 9.72 9.82 -1.75
C ALA A 96 8.82 9.17 -2.81
N ALA A 97 7.71 8.55 -2.40
CA ALA A 97 6.73 7.91 -3.28
C ALA A 97 5.53 8.80 -3.65
N LEU A 98 5.40 9.97 -3.00
CA LEU A 98 4.38 11.00 -3.22
C LEU A 98 4.92 12.12 -4.12
#